data_AF-A0A7H8TL84-F1
#
_entry.id   AF-A0A7H8TL84-F1
#
_cell.length_a   1.000
_cell.length_b   1.000
_cell.length_c   1.000
_cell.angle_alpha   90.00
_cell.angle_beta   90.00
_cell.angle_gamma   90.00
#
_symmetry.space_group_name_H-M   'P 1'
#
loop_
_entity.id
_entity.type
_entity.pdbx_description
1 polymer ?
#
loop_
_entity_poly.entity_id
_entity_poly.type
_entity_poly.pdbx_seq_one_letter_code
_entity_poly.pdbx_strand_id
1 'polypeptide(L)'
;MDWATVITIIGGVATALIGVVAGSLLTSRTERRHWSRDKQIEACAAVVAESTRIQLALRRAWREGETVDWIPWNVALGTVWMVGTPAVVAAAAAIDEVFWEYGDQFVQRTATSEDVWAEARNSMETARLHFINVTRLQVDPRHTRLAHGPVNRPSRSSFSGYGSPEPDS
;
A
#
# COMPACT_ATOMS: atom_id res chain seq x y z
N MET A 1 -4.36 37.21 -5.98
CA MET A 1 -3.64 36.13 -5.27
C MET A 1 -3.99 34.86 -5.99
N ASP A 2 -2.99 34.28 -6.66
CA ASP A 2 -3.12 33.13 -7.56
C ASP A 2 -3.63 31.90 -6.81
N TRP A 3 -4.78 31.38 -7.25
CA TRP A 3 -5.35 30.10 -6.78
C TRP A 3 -4.61 28.88 -7.39
N ALA A 4 -3.64 29.13 -8.27
CA ALA A 4 -2.93 28.14 -9.06
C ALA A 4 -1.86 27.33 -8.29
N THR A 5 -1.63 27.60 -6.99
CA THR A 5 -0.49 27.04 -6.24
C THR A 5 -0.86 26.14 -5.06
N VAL A 6 -2.08 25.59 -5.01
CA VAL A 6 -2.52 24.67 -3.93
C VAL A 6 -2.62 23.20 -4.37
N ILE A 7 -2.21 22.85 -5.59
CA ILE A 7 -2.16 21.45 -6.05
C ILE A 7 -0.71 21.01 -6.26
N THR A 8 0.06 21.01 -5.19
CA THR A 8 1.38 20.36 -5.15
C THR A 8 1.49 19.74 -3.77
N ILE A 9 1.13 18.46 -3.57
CA ILE A 9 2.15 17.41 -3.34
C ILE A 9 1.59 15.97 -3.44
N ILE A 10 0.28 15.73 -3.62
CA ILE A 10 -0.26 14.34 -3.58
C ILE A 10 -0.58 13.76 -4.98
N GLY A 11 -0.63 14.59 -6.03
CA GLY A 11 -1.07 14.17 -7.37
C GLY A 11 0.02 13.70 -8.35
N GLY A 12 1.27 13.52 -7.93
CA GLY A 12 2.39 13.27 -8.84
C GLY A 12 2.63 11.80 -9.24
N VAL A 13 2.11 10.83 -8.48
CA VAL A 13 2.46 9.40 -8.70
C VAL A 13 1.49 8.71 -9.67
N ALA A 14 0.25 9.18 -9.77
CA ALA A 14 -0.78 8.51 -10.56
C ALA A 14 -0.58 8.66 -12.09
N THR A 15 -0.05 9.78 -12.58
CA THR A 15 0.10 10.00 -14.03
C THR A 15 1.33 9.32 -14.63
N ALA A 16 2.33 8.95 -13.83
CA ALA A 16 3.50 8.22 -14.33
C ALA A 16 3.22 6.75 -14.66
N LEU A 17 2.28 6.11 -13.95
CA LEU A 17 2.05 4.66 -14.04
C LEU A 17 1.27 4.22 -15.30
N ILE A 18 0.52 5.13 -15.94
CA ILE A 18 -0.28 4.81 -17.14
C ILE A 18 0.57 4.89 -18.42
N GLY A 19 1.70 5.63 -18.40
CA GLY A 19 2.47 5.95 -19.60
C GLY A 19 3.33 4.81 -20.19
N VAL A 20 3.54 3.70 -19.48
CA VAL A 20 4.63 2.75 -19.81
C VAL A 20 4.19 1.45 -20.49
N VAL A 21 2.96 1.36 -21.02
CA VAL A 21 2.45 0.10 -21.61
C VAL A 21 2.55 0.02 -23.15
N ALA A 22 2.83 1.12 -23.87
CA ALA A 22 2.71 1.13 -25.34
C ALA A 22 4.00 0.91 -26.17
N GLY A 23 5.18 0.70 -25.57
CA GLY A 23 6.43 0.69 -26.34
C GLY A 23 7.38 -0.45 -25.99
N SER A 24 7.35 -1.56 -26.75
CA SER A 24 8.53 -2.43 -26.98
C SER A 24 8.19 -3.69 -27.79
N LEU A 25 8.13 -3.59 -29.12
CA LEU A 25 8.04 -4.76 -30.02
C LEU A 25 9.37 -5.21 -30.63
N LEU A 26 10.53 -4.68 -30.19
CA LEU A 26 11.83 -5.05 -30.77
C LEU A 26 12.91 -5.17 -29.69
N THR A 27 12.99 -6.30 -28.99
CA THR A 27 14.06 -6.52 -28.01
C THR A 27 14.38 -8.01 -27.81
N SER A 28 15.67 -8.30 -27.62
CA SER A 28 16.30 -9.63 -27.58
C SER A 28 15.91 -10.47 -26.34
N ARG A 29 16.24 -11.77 -26.30
CA ARG A 29 15.83 -12.68 -25.20
C ARG A 29 16.32 -12.25 -23.80
N THR A 30 17.49 -11.63 -23.70
CA THR A 30 18.04 -11.13 -22.42
C THR A 30 17.31 -9.86 -21.98
N GLU A 31 17.07 -8.95 -22.92
CA GLU A 31 16.30 -7.73 -22.69
C GLU A 31 14.83 -8.05 -22.33
N ARG A 32 14.22 -9.11 -22.89
CA ARG A 32 12.86 -9.56 -22.52
C ARG A 32 12.75 -10.02 -21.07
N ARG A 33 13.78 -10.67 -20.51
CA ARG A 33 13.78 -11.11 -19.11
C ARG A 33 13.91 -9.93 -18.15
N HIS A 34 14.82 -9.00 -18.45
CA HIS A 34 14.96 -7.77 -17.66
C HIS A 34 13.69 -6.90 -17.77
N TRP A 35 13.13 -6.78 -18.96
CA TRP A 35 11.87 -6.09 -19.20
C TRP A 35 10.72 -6.64 -18.37
N SER A 36 10.50 -7.96 -18.42
CA SER A 36 9.43 -8.61 -17.63
C SER A 36 9.63 -8.41 -16.13
N ARG A 37 10.87 -8.44 -15.64
CA ARG A 37 11.18 -8.23 -14.22
C ARG A 37 10.95 -6.78 -13.81
N ASP A 38 11.38 -5.82 -14.61
CA ASP A 38 11.22 -4.40 -14.31
C ASP A 38 9.73 -4.02 -14.32
N LYS A 39 8.93 -4.62 -15.22
CA LYS A 39 7.46 -4.49 -15.22
C LYS A 39 6.79 -5.10 -13.99
N GLN A 40 7.27 -6.24 -13.52
CA GLN A 40 6.79 -6.80 -12.26
C GLN A 40 7.11 -5.89 -11.07
N ILE A 41 8.33 -5.33 -11.02
CA ILE A 41 8.73 -4.40 -9.95
C ILE A 41 7.86 -3.14 -9.98
N GLU A 42 7.63 -2.56 -11.16
CA GLU A 42 6.76 -1.39 -11.35
C GLU A 42 5.33 -1.65 -10.87
N ALA A 43 4.73 -2.78 -11.29
CA ALA A 43 3.39 -3.18 -10.86
C ALA A 43 3.30 -3.41 -9.34
N CYS A 44 4.31 -4.05 -8.74
CA CYS A 44 4.36 -4.25 -7.30
C CYS A 44 4.55 -2.93 -6.54
N ALA A 45 5.37 -2.01 -7.06
CA ALA A 45 5.56 -0.69 -6.48
C ALA A 45 4.24 0.12 -6.48
N ALA A 46 3.45 0.01 -7.56
CA ALA A 46 2.12 0.62 -7.63
C ALA A 46 1.19 0.10 -6.52
N VAL A 47 1.13 -1.21 -6.28
CA VAL A 47 0.34 -1.79 -5.17
C VAL A 47 0.81 -1.27 -3.82
N VAL A 48 2.12 -1.18 -3.57
CA VAL A 48 2.65 -0.65 -2.30
C VAL A 48 2.28 0.84 -2.13
N ALA A 49 2.42 1.65 -3.17
CA ALA A 49 2.05 3.07 -3.13
C ALA A 49 0.54 3.25 -2.87
N GLU A 50 -0.30 2.53 -3.62
CA GLU A 50 -1.75 2.63 -3.51
C GLU A 50 -2.28 2.10 -2.17
N SER A 51 -1.66 1.06 -1.60
CA SER A 51 -2.04 0.59 -0.26
C SER A 51 -1.79 1.65 0.82
N THR A 52 -0.77 2.50 0.66
CA THR A 52 -0.51 3.63 1.58
C THR A 52 -1.58 4.71 1.41
N ARG A 53 -1.94 5.02 0.16
CA ARG A 53 -2.98 6.00 -0.17
C ARG A 53 -4.34 5.55 0.39
N ILE A 54 -4.75 4.31 0.13
CA ILE A 54 -6.03 3.78 0.63
C ILE A 54 -6.07 3.82 2.16
N GLN A 55 -5.01 3.40 2.86
CA GLN A 55 -5.00 3.46 4.33
C GLN A 55 -5.19 4.89 4.86
N LEU A 56 -4.60 5.91 4.21
CA LEU A 56 -4.85 7.31 4.57
C LEU A 56 -6.28 7.75 4.23
N ALA A 57 -6.82 7.33 3.09
CA ALA A 57 -8.19 7.61 2.70
C ALA A 57 -9.21 6.97 3.66
N LEU A 58 -9.00 5.72 4.07
CA LEU A 58 -9.80 5.03 5.09
C LEU A 58 -9.78 5.77 6.43
N ARG A 59 -8.63 6.33 6.81
CA ARG A 59 -8.52 7.15 8.02
C ARG A 59 -9.41 8.39 7.94
N ARG A 60 -9.41 9.08 6.81
CA ARG A 60 -10.26 10.27 6.58
C ARG A 60 -11.73 9.90 6.43
N ALA A 61 -12.06 8.79 5.78
CA ALA A 61 -13.43 8.28 5.72
C ALA A 61 -13.99 8.06 7.13
N TRP A 62 -13.20 7.45 8.00
CA TRP A 62 -13.59 7.23 9.39
C TRP A 62 -13.71 8.54 10.20
N ARG A 63 -12.73 9.45 10.09
CA ARG A 63 -12.69 10.68 10.91
C ARG A 63 -13.57 11.81 10.41
N GLU A 64 -13.67 11.96 9.10
CA GLU A 64 -14.20 13.13 8.42
C GLU A 64 -15.39 12.77 7.51
N GLY A 65 -15.55 11.50 7.15
CA GLY A 65 -16.64 11.05 6.25
C GLY A 65 -16.34 11.22 4.79
N GLU A 66 -15.07 11.39 4.44
CA GLU A 66 -14.66 11.45 3.04
C GLU A 66 -14.94 10.13 2.34
N THR A 67 -15.23 10.21 1.04
CA THR A 67 -15.33 9.03 0.18
C THR A 67 -13.95 8.49 -0.17
N VAL A 68 -13.85 7.18 -0.31
CA VAL A 68 -12.60 6.51 -0.70
C VAL A 68 -12.65 6.21 -2.19
N ASP A 69 -11.70 6.75 -2.95
CA ASP A 69 -11.51 6.37 -4.35
C ASP A 69 -10.69 5.07 -4.44
N TRP A 70 -11.36 3.99 -4.86
CA TRP A 70 -10.79 2.66 -5.04
C TRP A 70 -10.27 2.40 -6.46
N ILE A 71 -10.53 3.30 -7.43
CA ILE A 71 -10.19 3.06 -8.84
C ILE A 71 -8.68 2.85 -9.02
N PRO A 72 -7.78 3.70 -8.48
CA PRO A 72 -6.34 3.51 -8.66
C PRO A 72 -5.81 2.23 -8.00
N TRP A 73 -6.43 1.81 -6.88
CA TRP A 73 -6.12 0.54 -6.21
C TRP A 73 -6.47 -0.65 -7.11
N ASN A 74 -7.68 -0.67 -7.68
CA ASN A 74 -8.14 -1.72 -8.59
C ASN A 74 -7.27 -1.81 -9.85
N VAL A 75 -6.82 -0.66 -10.38
CA VAL A 75 -5.89 -0.62 -11.53
C VAL A 75 -4.53 -1.22 -11.16
N ALA A 76 -3.99 -0.92 -9.97
CA ALA A 76 -2.72 -1.48 -9.51
C ALA A 76 -2.82 -3.01 -9.36
N LEU A 77 -3.90 -3.52 -8.76
CA LEU A 77 -4.17 -4.96 -8.65
C LEU A 77 -4.30 -5.63 -10.02
N GLY A 78 -5.09 -5.04 -10.92
CA GLY A 78 -5.26 -5.54 -12.28
C GLY A 78 -3.93 -5.60 -13.05
N THR A 79 -3.04 -4.63 -12.81
CA THR A 79 -1.69 -4.64 -13.39
C THR A 79 -0.86 -5.81 -12.87
N VAL A 80 -0.90 -6.08 -11.56
CA VAL A 80 -0.24 -7.26 -10.98
C VAL A 80 -0.80 -8.55 -11.57
N TRP A 81 -2.10 -8.63 -11.90
CA TRP A 81 -2.70 -9.84 -12.46
C TRP A 81 -2.19 -10.15 -13.87
N MET A 82 -1.79 -9.12 -14.61
CA MET A 82 -1.26 -9.27 -15.96
C MET A 82 0.22 -9.68 -15.98
N VAL A 83 1.04 -9.16 -15.05
CA VAL A 83 2.51 -9.30 -15.12
C VAL A 83 3.11 -10.12 -13.98
N GLY A 84 2.41 -10.26 -12.86
CA GLY A 84 2.88 -10.89 -11.64
C GLY A 84 2.98 -12.41 -11.75
N THR A 85 3.87 -13.00 -10.96
CA THR A 85 3.89 -14.46 -10.77
C THR A 85 2.73 -14.91 -9.89
N PRO A 86 2.32 -16.18 -9.92
CA PRO A 86 1.22 -16.66 -9.08
C PRO A 86 1.39 -16.36 -7.57
N ALA A 87 2.62 -16.37 -7.08
CA ALA A 87 2.92 -16.02 -5.69
C ALA A 87 2.66 -14.53 -5.39
N VAL A 88 3.06 -13.63 -6.30
CA VAL A 88 2.82 -12.19 -6.19
C VAL A 88 1.32 -11.90 -6.28
N VAL A 89 0.62 -12.54 -7.22
CA VAL A 89 -0.83 -12.43 -7.38
C VAL A 89 -1.53 -12.85 -6.10
N ALA A 90 -1.23 -14.03 -5.55
CA ALA A 90 -1.81 -14.50 -4.29
C ALA A 90 -1.54 -13.53 -3.12
N ALA A 91 -0.33 -12.98 -3.03
CA ALA A 91 0.01 -12.03 -1.98
C ALA A 91 -0.70 -10.68 -2.12
N ALA A 92 -0.93 -10.20 -3.35
CA ALA A 92 -1.71 -8.98 -3.59
C ALA A 92 -3.21 -9.19 -3.32
N ALA A 93 -3.75 -10.39 -3.59
CA ALA A 93 -5.13 -10.73 -3.26
C ALA A 93 -5.34 -10.71 -1.73
N ALA A 94 -4.37 -11.23 -0.98
CA ALA A 94 -4.40 -11.18 0.48
C ALA A 94 -4.33 -9.74 1.04
N ILE A 95 -3.66 -8.80 0.36
CA ILE A 95 -3.76 -7.39 0.75
C ILE A 95 -5.17 -6.88 0.49
N ASP A 96 -5.72 -7.11 -0.71
CA ASP A 96 -7.04 -6.62 -1.09
C ASP A 96 -8.13 -7.08 -0.13
N GLU A 97 -8.12 -8.37 0.25
CA GLU A 97 -9.05 -8.94 1.21
C GLU A 97 -9.03 -8.21 2.56
N VAL A 98 -7.83 -7.98 3.12
CA VAL A 98 -7.68 -7.25 4.39
C VAL A 98 -8.12 -5.80 4.27
N PHE A 99 -7.79 -5.14 3.16
CA PHE A 99 -8.17 -3.75 2.91
C PHE A 99 -9.68 -3.60 2.72
N TRP A 100 -10.33 -4.57 2.08
CA TRP A 100 -11.77 -4.61 1.89
C TRP A 100 -12.51 -4.85 3.20
N GLU A 101 -12.08 -5.85 3.98
CA GLU A 101 -12.67 -6.21 5.28
C GLU A 101 -12.74 -5.00 6.23
N TYR A 102 -11.62 -4.29 6.41
CA TYR A 102 -11.58 -3.11 7.25
C TYR A 102 -12.14 -1.87 6.57
N GLY A 103 -12.04 -1.80 5.24
CA GLY A 103 -12.53 -0.67 4.46
C GLY A 103 -14.02 -0.44 4.66
N ASP A 104 -14.81 -1.52 4.64
CA ASP A 104 -16.24 -1.46 4.87
C ASP A 104 -16.58 -0.87 6.26
N GLN A 105 -15.86 -1.30 7.30
CA GLN A 105 -16.07 -0.81 8.66
C GLN A 105 -15.79 0.69 8.82
N PHE A 106 -14.76 1.20 8.14
CA PHE A 106 -14.39 2.61 8.21
C PHE A 106 -15.27 3.51 7.35
N VAL A 107 -15.66 3.04 6.16
CA VAL A 107 -16.59 3.75 5.28
C VAL A 107 -17.98 3.84 5.91
N GLN A 108 -18.46 2.76 6.52
CA GLN A 108 -19.74 2.75 7.25
C GLN A 108 -19.65 3.40 8.64
N ARG A 109 -18.44 3.79 9.08
CA ARG A 109 -18.14 4.36 10.40
C ARG A 109 -18.64 3.48 11.57
N THR A 110 -18.60 2.16 11.39
CA THR A 110 -18.99 1.19 12.42
C THR A 110 -17.84 0.89 13.39
N ALA A 111 -16.60 1.21 13.02
CA ALA A 111 -15.46 1.15 13.94
C ALA A 111 -15.62 2.15 15.10
N THR A 112 -15.65 1.64 16.32
CA THR A 112 -16.07 2.39 17.53
C THR A 112 -14.93 3.09 18.27
N SER A 113 -13.66 2.80 17.96
CA SER A 113 -12.53 3.34 18.72
C SER A 113 -11.23 3.45 17.92
N GLU A 114 -10.27 4.20 18.47
CA GLU A 114 -8.90 4.26 17.95
C GLU A 114 -8.16 2.93 18.05
N ASP A 115 -8.58 2.05 18.96
CA ASP A 115 -7.95 0.74 19.11
C ASP A 115 -8.40 -0.20 17.99
N VAL A 116 -9.67 -0.11 17.56
CA VAL A 116 -10.16 -0.79 16.34
C VAL A 116 -9.40 -0.29 15.11
N TRP A 117 -9.17 1.02 15.00
CA TRP A 117 -8.33 1.57 13.93
C TRP A 117 -6.89 1.04 13.98
N ALA A 118 -6.29 1.01 15.18
CA ALA A 118 -4.92 0.55 15.35
C ALA A 118 -4.75 -0.91 14.95
N GLU A 119 -5.72 -1.76 15.31
CA GLU A 119 -5.72 -3.19 14.96
C GLU A 119 -5.84 -3.38 13.44
N ALA A 120 -6.83 -2.73 12.81
CA ALA A 120 -7.00 -2.77 11.36
C ALA A 120 -5.75 -2.30 10.61
N ARG A 121 -5.16 -1.20 11.07
CA ARG A 121 -3.89 -0.70 10.52
C ARG A 121 -2.78 -1.75 10.66
N ASN A 122 -2.64 -2.40 11.81
CA ASN A 122 -1.59 -3.41 12.01
C ASN A 122 -1.78 -4.61 11.07
N SER A 123 -3.03 -5.05 10.87
CA SER A 123 -3.38 -6.09 9.89
C SER A 123 -3.04 -5.66 8.45
N MET A 124 -3.43 -4.46 8.04
CA MET A 124 -3.09 -3.90 6.72
C MET A 124 -1.57 -3.79 6.50
N GLU A 125 -0.82 -3.32 7.49
CA GLU A 125 0.65 -3.23 7.43
C GLU A 125 1.31 -4.63 7.40
N THR A 126 0.74 -5.61 8.11
CA THR A 126 1.21 -7.01 8.08
C THR A 126 1.02 -7.63 6.70
N ALA A 127 -0.16 -7.44 6.09
CA ALA A 127 -0.43 -7.90 4.73
C ALA A 127 0.51 -7.22 3.70
N ARG A 128 0.72 -5.90 3.85
CA ARG A 128 1.68 -5.16 3.01
C ARG A 128 3.10 -5.68 3.14
N LEU A 129 3.56 -5.96 4.37
CA LEU A 129 4.89 -6.53 4.60
C LEU A 129 5.03 -7.93 3.99
N HIS A 130 3.99 -8.75 4.11
CA HIS A 130 3.96 -10.07 3.47
C HIS A 130 4.13 -9.96 1.95
N PHE A 131 3.36 -9.08 1.30
CA PHE A 131 3.50 -8.82 -0.13
C PHE A 131 4.88 -8.33 -0.53
N ILE A 132 5.45 -7.36 0.21
CA ILE A 132 6.80 -6.87 -0.03
C ILE A 132 7.81 -8.02 0.05
N ASN A 133 7.70 -8.90 1.05
CA ASN A 133 8.60 -10.04 1.20
C ASN A 133 8.47 -11.05 0.05
N VAL A 134 7.24 -11.34 -0.41
CA VAL A 134 7.02 -12.20 -1.57
C VAL A 134 7.66 -11.58 -2.81
N THR A 135 7.41 -10.31 -3.10
CA THR A 135 8.00 -9.60 -4.25
C THR A 135 9.52 -9.55 -4.16
N ARG A 136 10.10 -9.30 -2.97
CA ARG A 136 11.56 -9.28 -2.78
C ARG A 136 12.20 -10.61 -3.12
N LEU A 137 11.59 -11.72 -2.70
CA LEU A 137 12.08 -13.08 -2.99
C LEU A 137 11.92 -13.46 -4.46
N GLN A 138 10.96 -12.87 -5.17
CA GLN A 138 10.80 -13.05 -6.62
C GLN A 138 11.87 -12.28 -7.41
N VAL A 139 12.25 -11.09 -6.94
CA VAL A 139 13.32 -10.28 -7.56
C VAL A 139 14.70 -10.92 -7.35
N ASP A 140 14.99 -11.33 -6.12
CA ASP A 140 16.19 -12.08 -5.77
C ASP A 140 15.86 -13.10 -4.65
N PRO A 141 15.90 -14.41 -4.93
CA PRO A 141 15.65 -15.46 -3.94
C PRO A 141 16.62 -15.44 -2.75
N ARG A 142 17.77 -14.75 -2.86
CA ARG A 142 18.77 -14.63 -1.79
C ARG A 142 18.41 -13.55 -0.76
N HIS A 143 17.38 -12.74 -1.00
CA HIS A 143 16.96 -11.74 -0.04
C HIS A 143 16.46 -12.39 1.26
N THR A 144 16.96 -11.91 2.39
CA THR A 144 16.35 -12.20 3.69
C THR A 144 15.01 -11.47 3.81
N ARG A 145 14.03 -12.13 4.43
CA ARG A 145 12.74 -11.50 4.74
C ARG A 145 12.93 -10.32 5.68
N LEU A 146 12.22 -9.24 5.39
CA LEU A 146 12.12 -8.09 6.27
C LEU A 146 11.26 -8.44 7.49
N ALA A 147 11.72 -7.99 8.66
CA ALA A 147 10.99 -8.11 9.92
C ALA A 147 9.96 -6.98 10.13
N HIS A 148 10.13 -5.84 9.45
CA HIS A 148 9.24 -4.69 9.56
C HIS A 148 9.04 -4.01 8.20
N GLY A 149 7.92 -3.33 8.06
CA GLY A 149 7.62 -2.50 6.89
C GLY A 149 8.54 -1.28 6.78
N PRO A 150 8.47 -0.55 5.65
CA PRO A 150 9.26 0.66 5.42
C PRO A 150 8.90 1.80 6.40
N VAL A 151 7.68 1.80 6.93
CA VAL A 151 7.22 2.76 7.94
C VAL A 151 7.04 2.02 9.26
N ASN A 152 8.01 2.16 10.17
CA ASN A 152 7.96 1.52 11.49
C ASN A 152 7.30 2.47 12.51
N ARG A 153 5.95 2.51 12.53
CA ARG A 153 5.23 3.27 13.56
C ARG A 153 5.18 2.46 14.86
N PRO A 154 5.49 3.05 16.03
CA PRO A 154 5.37 2.36 17.30
C PRO A 154 3.93 1.88 17.52
N SER A 155 3.77 0.65 17.98
CA SER A 155 2.47 0.17 18.45
C SER A 155 2.00 1.02 19.63
N ARG A 156 0.69 1.24 19.81
CA ARG A 156 0.19 2.03 20.95
C ARG A 156 0.59 1.42 22.31
N SER A 157 0.79 0.10 22.36
CA SER A 157 1.34 -0.59 23.53
C SER A 157 2.73 -0.10 23.96
N SER A 158 3.56 0.37 23.02
CA SER A 158 4.86 0.98 23.34
C SER A 158 4.76 2.38 23.95
N PHE A 159 3.63 3.09 23.77
CA PHE A 159 3.37 4.38 24.41
C PHE A 159 2.88 4.25 25.86
N SER A 160 2.34 3.10 26.26
CA SER A 160 1.89 2.86 27.64
C SER A 160 3.05 2.77 28.65
N GLY A 161 4.31 2.66 28.18
CA GLY A 161 5.50 2.65 29.03
C GLY A 161 6.03 4.05 29.41
N TYR A 162 5.50 5.11 28.82
CA TYR A 162 5.81 6.49 29.23
C TYR A 162 4.73 6.94 30.22
N GLY A 163 5.01 6.73 31.51
CA GLY A 163 4.15 7.15 32.61
C GLY A 163 3.79 8.63 32.50
N SER A 164 2.51 8.93 32.73
CA SER A 164 2.05 10.29 32.97
C SER A 164 2.86 10.89 34.13
N PRO A 165 3.40 12.12 34.01
CA PRO A 165 3.97 12.79 35.16
C PRO A 165 2.88 12.95 36.22
N GLU A 166 3.22 12.51 37.42
CA GLU A 166 2.41 12.63 38.64
C GLU A 166 2.03 14.11 38.84
N PRO A 167 0.77 14.44 39.11
CA PRO A 167 0.40 15.82 39.42
C PRO A 167 0.99 16.17 40.78
N ASP A 168 1.97 17.09 40.78
CA ASP A 168 2.50 17.70 41.98
C ASP A 168 1.34 18.23 42.85
N SER A 169 1.31 17.77 44.10
CA SER A 169 0.34 18.12 45.15
C SER A 169 0.61 19.49 45.76
#